data_AF-A0A7S0XKS3-F1
#
_entry.id   AF-A0A7S0XKS3-F1
#
_cell.length_a   1.000
_cell.length_b   1.000
_cell.length_c   1.000
_cell.angle_alpha   90.00
_cell.angle_beta   90.00
_cell.angle_gamma   90.00
#
_symmetry.space_group_name_H-M   'P 1'
#
loop_
_entity.id
_entity.type
_entity.pdbx_description
1 polymer ?
#
loop_
_entity_poly.entity_id
_entity_poly.type
_entity_poly.pdbx_seq_one_letter_code
_entity_poly.pdbx_strand_id
1 'polypeptide(L)'
;MGIARGLVPWVGVAARIPHPDDKGLVDMTATARAVKAAVEGRAFCFLPLPVRTGLPVHVNAYFELSSNRRDIWFGGDMSGGGAARSEWNVALLEDAVAPAYAALLAAAAAALGPSPSFYALFPTMSALPAPFSLVLPPLYAALARTK
;
A
#
# COMPACT_ATOMS: atom_id res chain seq x y z
N MET A 1 -11.84 -7.53 -18.41
CA MET A 1 -11.40 -7.25 -19.80
C MET A 1 -10.35 -6.15 -19.69
N GLY A 2 -9.07 -6.49 -19.79
CA GLY A 2 -7.97 -5.53 -19.54
C GLY A 2 -7.76 -4.63 -20.76
N ILE A 3 -7.82 -3.31 -20.56
CA ILE A 3 -7.51 -2.35 -21.62
C ILE A 3 -5.99 -2.32 -21.78
N ALA A 4 -5.48 -2.80 -22.91
CA ALA A 4 -4.06 -2.76 -23.24
C ALA A 4 -3.65 -1.30 -23.57
N ARG A 5 -3.32 -0.52 -22.53
CA ARG A 5 -2.85 0.88 -22.66
C ARG A 5 -1.35 1.01 -22.99
N GLY A 6 -0.68 -0.08 -23.38
CA GLY A 6 0.76 -0.08 -23.70
C GLY A 6 1.69 0.21 -22.51
N LEU A 7 1.14 0.24 -21.29
CA LEU A 7 1.87 0.47 -20.05
C LEU A 7 1.88 -0.82 -19.23
N VAL A 8 3.04 -1.24 -18.78
CA VAL A 8 3.18 -2.35 -17.82
C VAL A 8 3.00 -1.76 -16.42
N PRO A 9 1.98 -2.18 -15.65
CA PRO A 9 1.83 -1.72 -14.27
C PRO A 9 2.98 -2.29 -13.44
N TRP A 10 3.95 -1.45 -13.11
CA TRP A 10 5.05 -1.81 -12.20
C TRP A 10 4.79 -1.22 -10.83
N VAL A 11 4.73 -2.09 -9.83
CA VAL A 11 4.46 -1.74 -8.44
C VAL A 11 5.37 -2.52 -7.50
N GLY A 12 5.60 -1.97 -6.31
CA GLY A 12 6.27 -2.64 -5.21
C GLY A 12 5.63 -2.25 -3.89
N VAL A 13 5.48 -3.21 -2.99
CA VAL A 13 4.98 -2.99 -1.63
C VAL A 13 6.07 -3.48 -0.67
N ALA A 14 6.41 -2.67 0.32
CA ALA A 14 7.45 -3.02 1.29
C ALA A 14 6.97 -2.79 2.71
N ALA A 15 7.21 -3.77 3.58
CA ALA A 15 6.89 -3.74 5.00
C ALA A 15 8.17 -3.72 5.83
N ARG A 16 8.14 -3.00 6.94
CA ARG A 16 9.20 -3.09 7.95
C ARG A 16 8.96 -4.36 8.78
N ILE A 17 9.97 -5.21 8.83
CA ILE A 17 9.99 -6.39 9.69
C ILE A 17 10.84 -6.06 10.92
N PRO A 18 10.48 -6.53 12.14
CA PRO A 18 11.33 -6.36 13.32
C PRO A 18 12.73 -6.93 13.08
N HIS A 19 13.77 -6.16 13.41
CA HIS A 19 15.16 -6.61 13.31
C HIS A 19 15.69 -6.95 14.72
N PRO A 20 16.55 -7.98 14.90
CA PRO A 20 17.13 -8.32 16.21
C PRO A 20 17.85 -7.15 16.91
N ASP A 21 18.39 -6.21 16.13
CA ASP A 21 19.07 -5.01 16.63
C ASP A 21 18.12 -3.87 17.01
N ASP A 22 16.80 -4.04 16.85
CA ASP A 22 15.80 -3.08 17.33
C ASP A 22 15.81 -3.06 18.87
N LYS A 23 16.72 -2.27 19.46
CA LYS A 23 16.85 -2.06 20.90
C LYS A 23 15.63 -1.28 21.44
N GLY A 24 14.53 -1.98 21.75
CA GLY A 24 13.38 -1.33 22.40
C GLY A 24 12.09 -2.13 22.58
N LEU A 25 11.99 -3.40 22.15
CA LEU A 25 10.71 -4.11 22.11
C LEU A 25 10.76 -5.44 22.87
N VAL A 26 11.01 -5.35 24.19
CA VAL A 26 10.98 -6.51 25.12
C VAL A 26 9.62 -6.70 25.81
N ASP A 27 8.57 -6.00 25.37
CA ASP A 27 7.19 -6.22 25.84
C ASP A 27 6.27 -6.53 24.64
N MET A 28 5.83 -7.79 24.53
CA MET A 28 5.04 -8.31 23.40
C MET A 28 3.71 -7.56 23.19
N THR A 29 3.15 -6.94 24.23
CA THR A 29 1.90 -6.17 24.19
C THR A 29 2.13 -4.73 23.74
N ALA A 30 3.22 -4.11 24.18
CA ALA A 30 3.69 -2.82 23.68
C ALA A 30 4.15 -2.94 22.22
N THR A 31 4.63 -4.12 21.79
CA THR A 31 5.16 -4.38 20.45
C THR A 31 4.10 -4.25 19.36
N ALA A 32 2.87 -4.75 19.55
CA ALA A 32 1.80 -4.57 18.56
C ALA A 32 1.49 -3.08 18.31
N ARG A 33 1.40 -2.31 19.40
CA ARG A 33 1.08 -0.87 19.36
C ARG A 33 2.24 -0.03 18.87
N ALA A 34 3.47 -0.40 19.22
CA ALA A 34 4.70 0.23 18.76
C ALA A 34 4.98 -0.11 17.28
N VAL A 35 4.72 -1.32 16.82
CA VAL A 35 4.84 -1.71 15.40
C VAL A 35 3.75 -1.05 14.57
N LYS A 36 2.50 -0.97 15.07
CA LYS A 36 1.43 -0.15 14.47
C LYS A 36 1.80 1.34 14.44
N ALA A 37 2.59 1.83 15.39
CA ALA A 37 3.07 3.21 15.44
C ALA A 37 4.36 3.46 14.64
N ALA A 38 5.10 2.42 14.21
CA ALA A 38 6.47 2.58 13.72
C ALA A 38 6.58 2.83 12.21
N VAL A 39 5.56 2.52 11.40
CA VAL A 39 5.62 2.76 9.94
C VAL A 39 4.43 3.58 9.49
N GLU A 40 4.68 4.87 9.32
CA GLU A 40 3.83 5.70 8.49
C GLU A 40 4.11 5.38 7.02
N GLY A 41 3.19 4.68 6.36
CA GLY A 41 3.33 4.29 4.97
C GLY A 41 3.46 5.50 4.04
N ARG A 42 4.36 5.37 3.06
CA ARG A 42 4.71 6.43 2.11
C ARG A 42 4.54 5.93 0.69
N ALA A 43 4.16 6.84 -0.20
CA ALA A 43 4.11 6.59 -1.63
C ALA A 43 5.45 6.97 -2.28
N PHE A 44 5.83 6.20 -3.28
CA PHE A 44 7.00 6.42 -4.12
C PHE A 44 6.57 6.35 -5.59
N CYS A 45 7.17 7.21 -6.39
CA CYS A 45 7.18 7.07 -7.84
C CYS A 45 8.65 7.15 -8.26
N PHE A 46 9.35 6.03 -8.06
CA PHE A 46 10.82 5.91 -8.01
C PHE A 46 11.49 6.66 -6.84
N LEU A 47 11.11 7.92 -6.63
CA LEU A 47 11.55 8.74 -5.51
C LEU A 47 10.43 8.89 -4.47
N PRO A 48 10.78 9.16 -3.20
CA PRO A 48 9.78 9.40 -2.15
C PRO A 48 8.90 10.61 -2.51
N LEU A 49 7.58 10.42 -2.46
CA LEU A 49 6.63 11.52 -2.54
C LEU A 49 6.37 12.07 -1.13
N PRO A 50 6.04 13.37 -0.97
CA PRO A 50 5.64 13.94 0.32
C PRO A 50 4.20 13.56 0.70
N VAL A 51 3.79 12.32 0.43
CA VAL A 51 2.44 11.77 0.63
C VAL A 51 2.47 10.70 1.70
N ARG A 52 1.57 10.85 2.67
CA ARG A 52 1.27 9.84 3.70
C ARG A 52 0.10 9.00 3.21
N THR A 53 0.31 7.69 3.10
CA THR A 53 -0.69 6.77 2.53
C THR A 53 -1.70 6.27 3.56
N GLY A 54 -1.38 6.37 4.85
CA GLY A 54 -2.14 5.74 5.94
C GLY A 54 -2.01 4.21 5.99
N LEU A 55 -1.33 3.58 5.03
CA LEU A 55 -1.03 2.15 5.05
C LEU A 55 0.13 1.85 6.03
N PRO A 56 0.18 0.64 6.62
CA PRO A 56 1.33 0.20 7.43
C PRO A 56 2.52 -0.30 6.56
N VAL A 57 2.55 0.08 5.28
CA VAL A 57 3.54 -0.33 4.29
C VAL A 57 3.91 0.83 3.37
N HIS A 58 5.09 0.75 2.76
CA HIS A 58 5.48 1.63 1.66
C HIS A 58 4.97 1.08 0.34
N VAL A 59 4.52 1.98 -0.54
CA VAL A 59 4.01 1.63 -1.87
C VAL A 59 4.78 2.42 -2.91
N ASN A 60 5.40 1.71 -3.85
CA ASN A 60 6.01 2.28 -5.04
C ASN A 60 5.17 1.89 -6.27
N ALA A 61 4.87 2.84 -7.14
CA ALA A 61 4.22 2.57 -8.42
C ALA A 61 4.51 3.69 -9.42
N TYR A 62 4.24 3.46 -10.70
CA TYR A 62 4.30 4.48 -11.75
C TYR A 62 3.09 5.42 -11.67
N PHE A 63 2.91 6.09 -10.54
CA PHE A 63 1.79 7.00 -10.33
C PHE A 63 1.86 8.19 -11.28
N GLU A 64 0.71 8.53 -11.85
CA GLU A 64 0.48 9.85 -12.42
C GLU A 64 0.43 10.87 -11.27
N LEU A 65 1.17 11.96 -11.40
CA LEU A 65 1.34 12.94 -10.32
C LEU A 65 0.64 14.25 -10.65
N SER A 66 0.36 15.04 -9.61
CA SER A 66 0.03 16.46 -9.75
C SER A 66 1.17 17.22 -10.45
N SER A 67 0.87 18.39 -11.03
CA SER A 67 1.86 19.18 -11.79
C SER A 67 3.09 19.58 -10.96
N ASN A 68 2.91 19.79 -9.64
CA ASN A 68 4.01 20.09 -8.72
C ASN A 68 4.71 18.81 -8.20
N ARG A 69 4.26 17.63 -8.63
CA ARG A 69 4.78 16.30 -8.28
C ARG A 69 4.80 16.01 -6.78
N ARG A 70 3.91 16.65 -6.02
CA ARG A 70 3.82 16.45 -4.57
C ARG A 70 2.73 15.47 -4.18
N ASP A 71 1.77 15.21 -5.06
CA ASP A 71 0.62 14.35 -4.81
C ASP A 71 0.40 13.39 -5.98
N ILE A 72 -0.29 12.28 -5.71
CA ILE A 72 -0.79 11.41 -6.78
C ILE A 72 -2.07 12.00 -7.36
N TRP A 73 -2.20 11.93 -8.68
CA TRP A 73 -3.34 12.47 -9.40
C TRP A 73 -4.61 11.65 -9.10
N PHE A 74 -5.62 12.28 -8.53
CA PHE A 74 -6.89 11.62 -8.22
C PHE A 74 -8.02 12.66 -8.13
N GLY A 75 -9.20 12.30 -8.63
CA GLY A 75 -10.37 13.20 -8.67
C GLY A 75 -11.43 12.67 -9.65
N GLY A 76 -12.70 12.92 -9.33
CA GLY A 76 -13.87 12.40 -10.06
C GLY A 76 -14.59 13.41 -10.96
N ASP A 77 -14.21 14.69 -10.90
CA ASP A 77 -14.77 15.80 -11.68
C ASP A 77 -13.97 16.10 -12.96
N MET A 78 -13.10 15.18 -13.37
CA MET A 78 -12.15 15.37 -14.45
C MET A 78 -12.68 14.85 -15.79
N SER A 79 -12.38 15.57 -16.87
CA SER A 79 -12.66 15.15 -18.26
C SER A 79 -11.35 14.96 -19.06
N GLY A 80 -11.43 14.19 -20.15
CA GLY A 80 -10.31 13.99 -21.07
C GLY A 80 -9.04 13.42 -20.40
N GLY A 81 -7.89 14.05 -20.64
CA GLY A 81 -6.59 13.58 -20.12
C GLY A 81 -6.43 13.62 -18.60
N GLY A 82 -7.28 14.36 -17.88
CA GLY A 82 -7.33 14.31 -16.41
C GLY A 82 -8.01 13.03 -15.91
N ALA A 83 -9.12 12.64 -16.55
CA ALA A 83 -9.82 11.40 -16.24
C ALA A 83 -8.91 10.18 -16.46
N ALA A 84 -8.20 10.13 -17.61
CA ALA A 84 -7.31 9.02 -17.93
C ALA A 84 -6.16 8.83 -16.91
N ARG A 85 -5.61 9.92 -16.37
CA ARG A 85 -4.59 9.89 -15.31
C ARG A 85 -5.15 9.38 -13.98
N SER A 86 -6.39 9.79 -13.65
CA SER A 86 -7.10 9.33 -12.45
C SER A 86 -7.40 7.83 -12.55
N GLU A 87 -7.95 7.38 -13.67
CA GLU A 87 -8.21 5.97 -13.97
C GLU A 87 -6.94 5.12 -13.91
N TRP A 88 -5.80 5.63 -14.40
CA TRP A 88 -4.53 4.93 -14.30
C TRP A 88 -4.11 4.67 -12.86
N ASN A 89 -4.18 5.70 -12.00
CA ASN A 89 -3.85 5.54 -10.58
C ASN A 89 -4.82 4.62 -9.85
N VAL A 90 -6.11 4.65 -10.19
CA VAL A 90 -7.10 3.70 -9.68
C VAL A 90 -6.72 2.27 -10.06
N ALA A 91 -6.46 2.01 -11.35
CA ALA A 91 -6.04 0.70 -11.83
C ALA A 91 -4.73 0.23 -11.17
N LEU A 92 -3.75 1.11 -10.97
CA LEU A 92 -2.54 0.76 -10.24
C LEU A 92 -2.84 0.30 -8.81
N LEU A 93 -3.71 1.03 -8.09
CA LEU A 93 -4.03 0.72 -6.70
C LEU A 93 -4.84 -0.58 -6.58
N GLU A 94 -5.85 -0.76 -7.43
CA GLU A 94 -6.77 -1.90 -7.35
C GLU A 94 -6.22 -3.17 -8.00
N ASP A 95 -5.65 -3.06 -9.20
CA ASP A 95 -5.29 -4.21 -10.02
C ASP A 95 -3.83 -4.65 -9.85
N ALA A 96 -2.96 -3.80 -9.30
CA ALA A 96 -1.54 -4.10 -9.14
C ALA A 96 -1.07 -4.04 -7.67
N VAL A 97 -1.30 -2.93 -6.98
CA VAL A 97 -0.85 -2.74 -5.59
C VAL A 97 -1.56 -3.71 -4.66
N ALA A 98 -2.88 -3.88 -4.78
CA ALA A 98 -3.61 -4.78 -3.89
C ALA A 98 -3.17 -6.25 -4.00
N PRO A 99 -3.01 -6.85 -5.20
CA PRO A 99 -2.41 -8.18 -5.33
C PRO A 99 -0.97 -8.26 -4.83
N ALA A 100 -0.13 -7.27 -5.11
CA ALA A 100 1.25 -7.23 -4.61
C ALA A 100 1.30 -7.18 -3.07
N TYR A 101 0.37 -6.45 -2.46
CA TYR A 101 0.24 -6.39 -1.01
C TYR A 101 -0.26 -7.72 -0.42
N ALA A 102 -1.20 -8.40 -1.08
CA ALA A 102 -1.60 -9.74 -0.67
C ALA A 102 -0.41 -10.73 -0.71
N ALA A 103 0.43 -10.65 -1.75
CA ALA A 103 1.65 -11.45 -1.84
C ALA A 103 2.65 -11.12 -0.73
N LEU A 104 2.81 -9.83 -0.39
CA LEU A 104 3.62 -9.41 0.76
C LEU A 104 3.10 -10.02 2.06
N LEU A 105 1.79 -10.00 2.31
CA LEU A 105 1.21 -10.58 3.52
C LEU A 105 1.41 -12.09 3.58
N ALA A 106 1.29 -12.80 2.44
CA ALA A 106 1.60 -14.23 2.38
C ALA A 106 3.08 -14.52 2.70
N ALA A 107 4.00 -13.74 2.14
CA ALA A 107 5.43 -13.86 2.43
C ALA A 107 5.74 -13.53 3.91
N ALA A 108 5.11 -12.49 4.46
CA ALA A 108 5.26 -12.11 5.86
C ALA A 108 4.70 -13.18 6.81
N ALA A 109 3.59 -13.84 6.44
CA ALA A 109 3.04 -14.95 7.21
C ALA A 109 4.02 -16.13 7.28
N ALA A 110 4.68 -16.45 6.16
CA ALA A 110 5.71 -17.50 6.12
C ALA A 110 6.97 -17.13 6.93
N ALA A 111 7.37 -15.85 6.91
CA ALA A 111 8.57 -15.38 7.58
C ALA A 111 8.40 -15.15 9.10
N LEU A 112 7.23 -14.66 9.53
CA LEU A 112 6.99 -14.21 10.91
C LEU A 112 6.05 -15.11 11.70
N GLY A 113 5.23 -15.91 11.00
CA GLY A 113 4.13 -16.64 11.61
C GLY A 113 3.08 -15.72 12.27
N PRO A 114 2.07 -16.31 12.95
CA PRO A 114 1.08 -15.59 13.74
C PRO A 114 1.74 -14.79 14.86
N SER A 115 1.90 -13.48 14.65
CA SER A 115 2.58 -12.60 15.62
C SER A 115 1.98 -11.20 15.58
N PRO A 116 2.13 -10.41 16.67
CA PRO A 116 1.72 -9.01 16.67
C PRO A 116 2.31 -8.20 15.51
N SER A 117 3.57 -8.47 15.16
CA SER A 117 4.27 -7.82 14.06
C SER A 117 3.67 -8.18 12.70
N PHE A 118 3.24 -9.43 12.50
CA PHE A 118 2.51 -9.83 11.30
C PHE A 118 1.14 -9.15 11.22
N TYR A 119 0.34 -9.20 12.30
CA TYR A 119 -1.00 -8.61 12.30
C TYR A 119 -0.99 -7.08 12.16
N ALA A 120 0.08 -6.41 12.58
CA ALA A 120 0.26 -4.97 12.39
C ALA A 120 0.39 -4.55 10.91
N LEU A 121 0.69 -5.50 10.01
CA LEU A 121 0.74 -5.24 8.56
C LEU A 121 -0.64 -5.18 7.91
N PHE A 122 -1.73 -5.51 8.61
CA PHE A 122 -3.07 -5.44 8.03
C PHE A 122 -3.62 -4.00 8.11
N PRO A 123 -4.02 -3.40 6.97
CA PRO A 123 -4.53 -2.03 6.97
C PRO A 123 -5.96 -1.96 7.52
N THR A 124 -6.23 -1.01 8.43
CA THR A 124 -7.59 -0.82 8.99
C THR A 124 -8.34 0.31 8.29
N MET A 125 -9.64 0.13 8.02
CA MET A 125 -10.46 1.10 7.28
C MET A 125 -10.62 2.47 7.97
N SER A 126 -10.42 2.57 9.28
CA SER A 126 -10.88 3.70 10.09
C SER A 126 -10.15 5.04 9.86
N ALA A 127 -9.13 5.10 8.98
CA ALA A 127 -8.36 6.34 8.75
C ALA A 127 -7.60 6.42 7.41
N LEU A 128 -7.92 5.60 6.41
CA LEU A 128 -7.14 5.61 5.16
C LEU A 128 -7.59 6.73 4.21
N PRO A 129 -6.71 7.69 3.84
CA PRO A 129 -7.05 8.74 2.89
C PRO A 129 -7.24 8.18 1.48
N ALA A 130 -8.13 8.81 0.72
CA ALA A 130 -8.19 8.58 -0.72
C ALA A 130 -6.89 9.09 -1.39
N PRO A 131 -6.43 8.43 -2.47
CA PRO A 131 -7.02 7.24 -3.07
C PRO A 131 -6.54 5.90 -2.48
N PHE A 132 -5.63 5.89 -1.51
CA PHE A 132 -5.05 4.64 -0.98
C PHE A 132 -6.08 3.71 -0.33
N SER A 133 -7.23 4.23 0.11
CA SER A 133 -8.35 3.42 0.57
C SER A 133 -8.89 2.45 -0.49
N LEU A 134 -8.69 2.72 -1.78
CA LEU A 134 -9.09 1.84 -2.89
C LEU A 134 -8.36 0.49 -2.87
N VAL A 135 -7.21 0.39 -2.21
CA VAL A 135 -6.47 -0.88 -2.08
C VAL A 135 -7.24 -1.89 -1.21
N LEU A 136 -8.05 -1.42 -0.26
CA LEU A 136 -8.66 -2.26 0.79
C LEU A 136 -9.61 -3.33 0.21
N PRO A 137 -10.67 -3.00 -0.57
CA PRO A 137 -11.58 -4.01 -1.07
C PRO A 137 -10.90 -5.11 -1.91
N PRO A 138 -10.07 -4.81 -2.93
CA PRO A 138 -9.42 -5.85 -3.72
C PRO A 138 -8.37 -6.64 -2.93
N LEU A 139 -7.68 -6.01 -1.95
CA LEU A 139 -6.74 -6.70 -1.06
C LEU A 139 -7.44 -7.77 -0.24
N TYR A 140 -8.50 -7.41 0.47
CA TYR A 140 -9.23 -8.38 1.30
C TYR A 140 -9.96 -9.42 0.47
N ALA A 141 -10.47 -9.05 -0.71
CA ALA A 141 -11.02 -10.02 -1.65
C ALA A 141 -9.95 -11.01 -2.15
N ALA A 142 -8.70 -10.56 -2.38
CA ALA A 142 -7.59 -11.43 -2.75
C ALA A 142 -7.21 -12.39 -1.62
N LEU A 143 -7.10 -11.89 -0.39
CA LEU A 143 -6.78 -12.71 0.79
C LEU A 143 -7.84 -13.78 1.07
N ALA A 144 -9.13 -13.47 0.85
CA ALA A 144 -10.21 -14.43 1.01
C ALA A 144 -10.23 -15.55 -0.05
N ARG A 145 -9.56 -15.35 -1.19
CA ARG A 145 -9.48 -16.34 -2.28
C ARG A 145 -8.32 -17.31 -2.15
N THR A 146 -7.28 -16.96 -1.39
CA THR A 146 -6.16 -17.86 -1.07
C THR A 146 -6.65 -18.99 -0.16
N LYS A 147 -6.83 -20.18 -0.73
CA LYS A 147 -7.02 -21.47 -0.04
C LYS A 147 -5.85 -22.38 -0.34
#